data_AF-G4TW20-F1
#
_entry.id   AF-G4TW20-F1
#
_cell.length_a   1.000
_cell.length_b   1.000
_cell.length_c   1.000
_cell.angle_alpha   90.00
_cell.angle_beta   90.00
_cell.angle_gamma   90.00
#
_symmetry.space_group_name_H-M   'P 1'
#
loop_
_entity.id
_entity.type
_entity.pdbx_description
1 polymer ?
#
loop_
_entity_poly.entity_id
_entity_poly.type
_entity_poly.pdbx_seq_one_letter_code
_entity_poly.pdbx_strand_id
1 'polypeptide(L)'
;MATLTQKNATSRTPVEIWLVIFRFYLGPSQSDSNYNTIGSYARVFRASIISALREFSLAERKRLKLRLVCRAWRRVADILEERLVVSCLDGNDWPQSHRTDSASCVYYVPSDYLRHVAHIARWRARYQLPFAMNSTLIRFGVNASTARVLHISGMSVEIPDERGNKSIAASPTVEVLDWAICHRTEAVHGLAHPAFCRLVALKLTIDFPFPRLAATKHFQLPRLRYLYLTIDKSYVQSSHGGSFSSWRFPMLVMFQLWAKSASWPLWEETQDFLRAHAQTLEEISTTGLRRLSRNENSTNFAPLRKLWSEFHAIRLYGFSNLHEFADALPSIPDIWLNKSIKSSSRSRKFRVILGNAGLLADSAPVVTARLKEYCQTISCIDVVLETTWGSIMHPPDKTSHYWLQCVGVFFRVIDDVDLKVSDLNGEYSTCPTAMKIRSATERI
;
A
#
# COMPACT_ATOMS: atom_id res chain seq x y z
N MET A 1 37.19 8.88 56.85
CA MET A 1 36.02 9.56 56.26
C MET A 1 36.00 9.30 54.77
N ALA A 2 35.37 8.20 54.35
CA ALA A 2 35.23 7.86 52.94
C ALA A 2 34.00 8.58 52.38
N THR A 3 34.22 9.48 51.42
CA THR A 3 33.17 10.06 50.60
C THR A 3 32.58 8.95 49.72
N LEU A 4 31.42 8.46 50.13
CA LEU A 4 30.51 7.69 49.29
C LEU A 4 30.15 8.56 48.08
N THR A 5 30.86 8.38 46.97
CA THR A 5 30.39 8.80 45.65
C THR A 5 29.12 8.02 45.36
N GLN A 6 27.99 8.65 45.66
CA GLN A 6 26.66 8.26 45.21
C GLN A 6 26.69 8.30 43.67
N LYS A 7 27.09 7.18 43.05
CA LYS A 7 26.88 6.94 41.64
C LYS A 7 25.36 6.97 41.43
N ASN A 8 24.88 8.10 40.94
CA ASN A 8 23.50 8.27 40.47
C ASN A 8 23.21 7.20 39.41
N ALA A 9 22.65 6.09 39.87
CA ALA A 9 21.98 5.08 39.06
C ALA A 9 20.55 5.51 38.67
N THR A 10 20.25 6.81 38.78
CA THR A 10 19.01 7.44 38.35
C THR A 10 19.24 8.24 37.07
N SER A 11 18.35 8.02 36.09
CA SER A 11 18.02 8.98 35.03
C SER A 11 18.79 8.92 33.69
N ARG A 12 18.96 7.74 33.09
CA ARG A 12 19.02 7.66 31.62
C ARG A 12 18.17 6.48 31.16
N THR A 13 16.89 6.72 30.91
CA THR A 13 16.13 5.85 30.01
C THR A 13 16.98 5.71 28.73
N PRO A 14 17.39 4.50 28.33
CA PRO A 14 18.22 4.30 27.15
C PRO A 14 17.60 5.00 25.93
N VAL A 15 18.44 5.61 25.09
CA VAL A 15 18.00 6.38 23.91
C VAL A 15 17.11 5.51 23.01
N GLU A 16 17.36 4.21 23.01
CA GLU A 16 16.62 3.15 22.35
C GLU A 16 15.14 3.11 22.78
N ILE A 17 14.86 3.24 24.09
CA ILE A 17 13.48 3.26 24.60
C ILE A 17 12.76 4.52 24.13
N TRP A 18 13.42 5.68 24.16
CA TRP A 18 12.83 6.93 23.66
C TRP A 18 12.58 6.88 22.15
N LEU A 19 13.48 6.27 21.37
CA LEU A 19 13.28 6.07 19.93
C LEU A 19 12.01 5.23 19.66
N VAL A 20 11.79 4.16 20.43
CA VAL A 20 10.59 3.32 20.31
C VAL A 20 9.34 4.10 20.70
N ILE A 21 9.35 4.79 21.85
CA ILE A 21 8.21 5.60 22.32
C ILE A 21 7.88 6.71 21.31
N PHE A 22 8.89 7.40 20.79
CA PHE A 22 8.70 8.50 19.85
C PHE A 22 8.17 7.99 18.52
N ARG A 23 8.70 6.89 17.98
CA ARG A 23 8.13 6.26 16.78
C ARG A 23 6.66 5.89 16.97
N PHE A 24 6.31 5.33 18.13
CA PHE A 24 4.91 5.03 18.45
C PHE A 24 4.04 6.30 18.49
N TYR A 25 4.52 7.37 19.13
CA TYR A 25 3.78 8.62 19.28
C TYR A 25 3.64 9.43 17.97
N LEU A 26 4.72 9.51 17.19
CA LEU A 26 4.79 10.21 15.91
C LEU A 26 3.96 9.47 14.84
N GLY A 27 3.93 8.14 14.91
CA GLY A 27 3.27 7.27 13.95
C GLY A 27 4.29 6.58 13.03
N PRO A 28 3.80 5.78 12.07
CA PRO A 28 4.67 5.11 11.11
C PRO A 28 5.44 6.14 10.28
N SER A 29 6.73 5.86 10.09
CA SER A 29 7.62 6.61 9.19
C SER A 29 7.08 6.52 7.76
N GLN A 30 7.03 7.63 7.02
CA GLN A 30 6.68 7.61 5.60
C GLN A 30 7.88 7.24 4.71
N SER A 31 9.08 7.29 5.29
CA SER A 31 10.32 7.02 4.57
C SER A 31 10.88 5.61 4.80
N ASP A 32 10.35 4.82 5.74
CA ASP A 32 10.83 3.45 5.99
C ASP A 32 10.56 2.56 4.77
N SER A 33 11.50 1.69 4.45
CA SER A 33 11.47 0.79 3.29
C SER A 33 11.34 -0.67 3.70
N ASN A 34 11.55 -0.98 4.98
CA ASN A 34 11.70 -2.34 5.50
C ASN A 34 10.41 -2.88 6.14
N TYR A 35 9.30 -2.78 5.41
CA TYR A 35 8.06 -3.40 5.85
C TYR A 35 8.01 -4.89 5.54
N ASN A 36 7.18 -5.60 6.30
CA ASN A 36 7.03 -7.06 6.25
C ASN A 36 5.60 -7.51 5.95
N THR A 37 4.68 -6.59 5.63
CA THR A 37 3.31 -6.92 5.22
C THR A 37 2.80 -5.98 4.14
N ILE A 38 1.86 -6.46 3.32
CA ILE A 38 1.09 -5.67 2.35
C ILE A 38 0.46 -4.46 3.06
N GLY A 39 -0.18 -4.68 4.21
CA GLY A 39 -0.86 -3.62 4.96
C GLY A 39 0.08 -2.50 5.42
N SER A 40 1.34 -2.83 5.72
CA SER A 40 2.36 -1.83 6.04
C SER A 40 2.81 -1.03 4.81
N TYR A 41 3.08 -1.69 3.68
CA TYR A 41 3.43 -0.99 2.43
C TYR A 41 2.27 -0.15 1.88
N ALA A 42 1.04 -0.63 1.97
CA ALA A 42 -0.16 0.13 1.58
C ALA A 42 -0.28 1.47 2.32
N ARG A 43 0.28 1.59 3.54
CA ARG A 43 0.33 2.85 4.29
C ARG A 43 1.35 3.85 3.72
N VAL A 44 2.45 3.39 3.14
CA VAL A 44 3.41 4.26 2.43
C VAL A 44 2.86 4.69 1.09
N PHE A 45 2.24 3.76 0.37
CA PHE A 45 1.63 3.97 -0.93
C PHE A 45 0.26 4.67 -0.91
N ARG A 46 -0.09 5.36 0.19
CA ARG A 46 -1.43 5.93 0.43
C ARG A 46 -1.94 6.75 -0.74
N ALA A 47 -3.26 6.63 -0.99
CA ALA A 47 -3.90 7.00 -2.25
C ALA A 47 -3.93 8.50 -2.61
N SER A 48 -3.52 9.43 -1.73
CA SER A 48 -3.44 10.85 -2.11
C SER A 48 -2.28 11.58 -1.45
N ILE A 49 -1.64 12.47 -2.21
CA ILE A 49 -0.63 13.39 -1.70
C ILE A 49 -1.18 14.23 -0.53
N ILE A 50 -2.48 14.58 -0.58
CA ILE A 50 -3.15 15.39 0.45
C ILE A 50 -3.11 14.66 1.80
N SER A 51 -3.43 13.37 1.82
CA SER A 51 -3.39 12.55 3.05
C SER A 51 -1.97 12.43 3.58
N ALA A 52 -0.99 12.14 2.71
CA ALA A 52 0.41 12.04 3.10
C ALA A 52 0.93 13.35 3.74
N LEU A 53 0.63 14.49 3.11
CA LEU A 53 1.02 15.82 3.58
C LEU A 53 0.31 16.22 4.90
N ARG A 54 -0.95 15.83 5.07
CA ARG A 54 -1.67 16.02 6.34
C ARG A 54 -1.01 15.24 7.48
N GLU A 55 -0.66 13.99 7.24
CA GLU A 55 -0.01 13.13 8.24
C GLU A 55 1.39 13.61 8.58
N PHE A 56 2.18 13.96 7.56
CA PHE A 56 3.48 14.58 7.73
C PHE A 56 3.37 15.84 8.61
N SER A 57 2.42 16.72 8.32
CA SER A 57 2.18 17.93 9.10
C SER A 57 1.80 17.63 10.56
N LEU A 58 1.03 16.57 10.81
CA LEU A 58 0.64 16.15 12.16
C LEU A 58 1.84 15.56 12.93
N ALA A 59 2.63 14.71 12.28
CA ALA A 59 3.85 14.14 12.84
C ALA A 59 4.87 15.25 13.17
N GLU A 60 5.02 16.23 12.28
CA GLU A 60 5.93 17.36 12.47
C GLU A 60 5.52 18.24 13.64
N ARG A 61 4.21 18.55 13.80
CA ARG A 61 3.70 19.26 14.98
C ARG A 61 3.97 18.51 16.28
N LYS A 62 3.77 17.19 16.29
CA LYS A 62 4.09 16.34 17.44
C LYS A 62 5.60 16.37 17.73
N ARG A 63 6.44 16.26 16.70
CA ARG A 63 7.91 16.30 16.80
C ARG A 63 8.39 17.61 17.38
N LEU A 64 7.87 18.75 16.91
CA LEU A 64 8.19 20.07 17.45
C LEU A 64 7.89 20.16 18.95
N LYS A 65 6.77 19.62 19.42
CA LYS A 65 6.47 19.55 20.87
C LYS A 65 7.50 18.73 21.63
N LEU A 66 7.91 17.57 21.10
CA LEU A 66 8.94 16.74 21.72
C LEU A 66 10.29 17.45 21.83
N ARG A 67 10.67 18.26 20.82
CA ARG A 67 11.92 19.04 20.80
C ARG A 67 12.01 20.13 21.89
N LEU A 68 10.86 20.54 22.44
CA LEU A 68 10.77 21.56 23.49
C LEU A 68 10.95 21.00 24.90
N VAL A 69 10.80 19.68 25.09
CA VAL A 69 10.79 19.07 26.44
C VAL A 69 12.17 19.11 27.09
N CYS A 70 13.19 18.53 26.46
CA CYS A 70 14.56 18.58 26.96
C CYS A 70 15.58 18.32 25.84
N ARG A 71 16.88 18.51 26.11
CA ARG A 71 17.95 18.30 25.11
C ARG A 71 18.01 16.87 24.59
N ALA A 72 17.76 15.87 25.44
CA ALA A 72 17.78 14.46 25.03
C ALA A 72 16.63 14.15 24.08
N TRP A 73 15.40 14.57 24.41
CA TRP A 73 14.23 14.41 23.56
C TRP A 73 14.39 15.15 22.23
N ARG A 74 14.99 16.35 22.25
CA ARG A 74 15.33 17.07 21.02
C ARG A 74 16.22 16.23 20.11
N ARG A 75 17.31 15.65 20.62
CA ARG A 75 18.20 14.78 19.83
C ARG A 75 17.47 13.57 19.26
N VAL A 76 16.63 12.89 20.06
CA VAL A 76 15.83 11.74 19.59
C VAL A 76 14.84 12.16 18.50
N ALA A 77 14.16 13.29 18.69
CA ALA A 77 13.22 13.85 17.71
C ALA A 77 13.93 14.30 16.42
N ASP A 78 15.16 14.81 16.52
CA ASP A 78 15.97 15.19 15.35
C ASP A 78 16.45 13.94 14.58
N ILE A 79 16.78 12.82 15.26
CA ILE A 79 17.10 11.53 14.62
C ILE A 79 15.91 10.97 13.83
N LEU A 80 14.69 11.20 14.32
CA LEU A 80 13.45 10.74 13.70
C LEU A 80 12.87 11.78 12.71
N GLU A 81 13.65 12.79 12.32
CA GLU A 81 13.23 13.75 11.31
C GLU A 81 13.03 13.06 9.96
N GLU A 82 11.84 13.22 9.40
CA GLU A 82 11.57 12.86 8.01
C GLU A 82 11.62 14.11 7.15
N ARG A 83 12.42 14.08 6.10
CA ARG A 83 12.48 15.19 5.13
C ARG A 83 11.63 14.82 3.93
N LEU A 84 10.39 15.29 3.94
CA LEU A 84 9.49 15.21 2.80
C LEU A 84 9.66 16.47 1.94
N VAL A 85 9.76 16.28 0.62
CA VAL A 85 9.75 17.36 -0.38
C VAL A 85 8.72 17.05 -1.47
N VAL A 86 8.05 18.09 -1.96
CA VAL A 86 7.15 18.08 -3.10
C VAL A 86 7.74 19.01 -4.14
N SER A 87 8.03 18.50 -5.33
CA SER A 87 8.70 19.21 -6.40
C SER A 87 7.89 19.17 -7.69
N CYS A 88 7.79 20.33 -8.34
CA CYS A 88 7.25 20.50 -9.69
C CYS A 88 8.34 20.66 -10.75
N LEU A 89 9.61 20.50 -10.38
CA LEU A 89 10.76 20.74 -11.26
C LEU A 89 10.84 22.18 -11.80
N ASP A 90 10.26 23.14 -11.08
CA ASP A 90 10.23 24.57 -11.42
C ASP A 90 11.14 25.41 -10.51
N GLY A 91 11.99 24.75 -9.71
CA GLY A 91 12.88 25.37 -8.73
C GLY A 91 12.20 25.82 -7.43
N ASN A 92 10.89 25.65 -7.30
CA ASN A 92 10.10 26.14 -6.16
C ASN A 92 9.52 24.98 -5.35
N ASP A 93 10.42 24.19 -4.75
CA ASP A 93 10.08 23.00 -3.97
C ASP A 93 9.41 23.36 -2.63
N TRP A 94 8.50 22.50 -2.19
CA TRP A 94 7.82 22.62 -0.91
C TRP A 94 8.17 21.45 0.02
N PRO A 95 8.46 21.67 1.32
CA PRO A 95 8.64 22.96 1.95
C PRO A 95 9.99 23.59 1.58
N GLN A 96 10.07 24.92 1.53
CA GLN A 96 11.30 25.66 1.17
C GLN A 96 12.50 25.36 2.08
N SER A 97 12.25 24.93 3.32
CA SER A 97 13.30 24.59 4.29
C SER A 97 14.03 23.28 3.96
N HIS A 98 13.48 22.44 3.08
CA HIS A 98 14.05 21.15 2.72
C HIS A 98 14.57 21.20 1.29
N ARG A 99 15.79 20.70 1.10
CA ARG A 99 16.37 20.50 -0.23
C ARG A 99 16.12 19.07 -0.69
N THR A 100 15.87 18.88 -1.98
CA THR A 100 15.59 17.57 -2.59
C THR A 100 16.75 16.60 -2.47
N ASP A 101 17.99 17.07 -2.44
CA ASP A 101 19.23 16.28 -2.28
C ASP A 101 19.37 15.60 -0.90
N SER A 102 18.71 16.14 0.12
CA SER A 102 18.74 15.64 1.50
C SER A 102 17.40 15.04 1.95
N ALA A 103 16.44 14.91 1.03
CA ALA A 103 15.10 14.43 1.33
C ALA A 103 15.08 12.91 1.52
N SER A 104 14.34 12.45 2.53
CA SER A 104 14.06 11.02 2.74
C SER A 104 12.93 10.55 1.81
N CYS A 105 12.01 11.45 1.46
CA CYS A 105 10.86 11.20 0.60
C CYS A 105 10.65 12.38 -0.35
N VAL A 106 10.48 12.11 -1.64
CA VAL A 106 10.22 13.15 -2.66
C VAL A 106 8.99 12.80 -3.49
N TYR A 107 8.08 13.78 -3.63
CA TYR A 107 6.94 13.75 -4.54
C TYR A 107 7.23 14.61 -5.78
N TYR A 108 7.39 13.98 -6.93
CA TYR A 108 7.43 14.63 -8.23
C TYR A 108 6.03 14.65 -8.84
N VAL A 109 5.46 15.85 -8.95
CA VAL A 109 4.07 16.04 -9.38
C VAL A 109 3.92 17.25 -10.31
N PRO A 110 3.03 17.22 -11.31
CA PRO A 110 2.88 18.33 -12.25
C PRO A 110 2.33 19.57 -11.53
N SER A 111 2.72 20.76 -11.98
CA SER A 111 2.31 22.04 -11.39
C SER A 111 0.78 22.17 -11.29
N ASP A 112 0.07 21.70 -12.31
CA ASP A 112 -1.41 21.77 -12.34
C ASP A 112 -2.07 20.91 -11.28
N TYR A 113 -1.48 19.76 -10.92
CA TYR A 113 -2.00 18.93 -9.83
C TYR A 113 -1.90 19.64 -8.48
N LEU A 114 -0.81 20.39 -8.24
CA LEU A 114 -0.61 21.13 -6.99
C LEU A 114 -1.57 22.30 -6.78
N ARG A 115 -2.21 22.80 -7.83
CA ARG A 115 -3.27 23.82 -7.70
C ARG A 115 -4.44 23.32 -6.84
N HIS A 116 -4.70 22.02 -6.87
CA HIS A 116 -5.74 21.37 -6.08
C HIS A 116 -5.29 21.02 -4.65
N VAL A 117 -4.01 21.18 -4.35
CA VAL A 117 -3.44 20.94 -3.02
C VAL A 117 -3.44 22.26 -2.23
N ALA A 118 -4.57 22.54 -1.57
CA ALA A 118 -4.88 23.85 -0.98
C ALA A 118 -3.80 24.46 -0.07
N HIS A 119 -2.97 23.67 0.62
CA HIS A 119 -1.90 24.20 1.46
C HIS A 119 -0.68 24.64 0.64
N ILE A 120 -0.32 23.92 -0.41
CA ILE A 120 0.76 24.32 -1.33
C ILE A 120 0.31 25.50 -2.19
N ALA A 121 -0.91 25.46 -2.71
CA ALA A 121 -1.47 26.57 -3.49
C ALA A 121 -1.48 27.89 -2.69
N ARG A 122 -1.92 27.86 -1.43
CA ARG A 122 -1.86 29.03 -0.52
C ARG A 122 -0.44 29.48 -0.23
N TRP A 123 0.50 28.55 -0.03
CA TRP A 123 1.91 28.88 0.15
C TRP A 123 2.47 29.60 -1.08
N ARG A 124 2.30 29.04 -2.28
CA ARG A 124 2.77 29.68 -3.52
C ARG A 124 2.16 31.06 -3.74
N ALA A 125 0.86 31.21 -3.52
CA ALA A 125 0.19 32.50 -3.62
C ALA A 125 0.77 33.53 -2.64
N ARG A 126 1.07 33.14 -1.40
CA ARG A 126 1.68 34.01 -0.39
C ARG A 126 3.05 34.54 -0.82
N TYR A 127 3.83 33.74 -1.54
CA TYR A 127 5.18 34.10 -2.01
C TYR A 127 5.19 34.54 -3.49
N GLN A 128 4.02 34.75 -4.11
CA GLN A 128 3.88 35.15 -5.52
C GLN A 128 4.63 34.22 -6.49
N LEU A 129 4.71 32.92 -6.17
CA LEU A 129 5.43 31.93 -6.97
C LEU A 129 4.50 31.40 -8.09
N PRO A 130 4.81 31.64 -9.38
CA PRO A 130 3.97 31.19 -10.48
C PRO A 130 4.01 29.67 -10.60
N PHE A 131 2.93 29.04 -11.07
CA PHE A 131 2.99 27.65 -11.52
C PHE A 131 3.61 27.64 -12.93
N ALA A 132 4.87 27.25 -13.05
CA ALA A 132 5.55 27.18 -14.34
C ALA A 132 4.91 26.11 -15.26
N MET A 133 5.09 26.26 -16.57
CA MET A 133 4.69 25.23 -17.54
C MET A 133 5.33 23.89 -17.18
N ASN A 134 4.51 22.83 -17.24
CA ASN A 134 4.83 21.51 -16.73
C ASN A 134 6.10 20.93 -17.41
N SER A 135 7.23 20.91 -16.71
CA SER A 135 8.27 19.92 -17.02
C SER A 135 7.67 18.55 -16.70
N THR A 136 7.42 17.73 -17.72
CA THR A 136 6.87 16.39 -17.52
C THR A 136 7.94 15.30 -17.58
N LEU A 137 9.22 15.69 -17.65
CA LEU A 137 10.35 14.81 -17.79
C LEU A 137 11.32 14.96 -16.62
N ILE A 138 11.55 13.86 -15.91
CA ILE A 138 12.50 13.72 -14.82
C ILE A 138 13.83 13.26 -15.40
N ARG A 139 14.88 14.03 -15.10
CA ARG A 139 16.28 13.75 -15.43
C ARG A 139 17.08 13.75 -14.13
N PHE A 140 17.30 12.57 -13.57
CA PHE A 140 18.04 12.44 -12.32
C PHE A 140 19.47 12.97 -12.47
N GLY A 141 19.91 13.79 -11.52
CA GLY A 141 21.21 14.47 -11.55
C GLY A 141 21.24 15.75 -12.41
N VAL A 142 20.16 16.08 -13.11
CA VAL A 142 20.04 17.32 -13.92
C VAL A 142 18.97 18.24 -13.35
N ASN A 143 17.71 17.79 -13.34
CA ASN A 143 16.57 18.56 -12.81
C ASN A 143 15.89 17.92 -11.61
N ALA A 144 16.25 16.67 -11.28
CA ALA A 144 15.67 15.90 -10.18
C ALA A 144 16.76 15.22 -9.35
N SER A 145 16.50 15.09 -8.05
CA SER A 145 17.32 14.35 -7.09
C SER A 145 16.68 13.01 -6.79
N THR A 146 17.49 12.01 -6.42
CA THR A 146 16.96 10.73 -5.93
C THR A 146 16.77 10.80 -4.41
N ALA A 147 15.80 10.06 -3.90
CA ALA A 147 15.55 9.88 -2.47
C ALA A 147 15.28 8.40 -2.16
N ARG A 148 15.21 8.03 -0.88
CA ARG A 148 14.90 6.65 -0.48
C ARG A 148 13.50 6.23 -0.90
N VAL A 149 12.53 7.13 -0.69
CA VAL A 149 11.15 6.97 -1.11
C VAL A 149 10.82 8.00 -2.18
N LEU A 150 10.28 7.53 -3.30
CA LEU A 150 9.97 8.37 -4.43
C LEU A 150 8.52 8.16 -4.85
N HIS A 151 7.80 9.26 -5.04
CA HIS A 151 6.47 9.26 -5.62
C HIS A 151 6.51 10.08 -6.90
N ILE A 152 6.15 9.50 -8.03
CA ILE A 152 6.10 10.17 -9.33
C ILE A 152 4.67 10.06 -9.84
N SER A 153 4.05 11.20 -10.16
CA SER A 153 2.70 11.23 -10.73
C SER A 153 2.71 12.02 -12.03
N GLY A 154 2.17 11.45 -13.11
CA GLY A 154 1.97 12.16 -14.38
C GLY A 154 3.26 12.65 -15.08
N MET A 155 4.43 12.18 -14.64
CA MET A 155 5.74 12.50 -15.21
C MET A 155 6.45 11.24 -15.71
N SER A 156 7.27 11.41 -16.74
CA SER A 156 8.11 10.37 -17.33
C SER A 156 9.55 10.51 -16.84
N VAL A 157 10.29 9.40 -16.78
CA VAL A 157 11.71 9.36 -16.39
C VAL A 157 12.53 9.14 -17.64
N GLU A 158 13.49 10.03 -17.91
CA GLU A 158 14.45 9.86 -18.99
C GLU A 158 15.50 8.83 -18.57
N ILE A 159 15.80 7.89 -19.46
CA ILE A 159 16.90 6.95 -19.26
C ILE A 159 18.16 7.58 -19.84
N PRO A 160 19.27 7.67 -19.07
CA PRO A 160 20.50 8.25 -19.58
C PRO A 160 21.06 7.43 -20.73
N ASP A 161 21.45 8.10 -21.81
CA ASP A 161 22.17 7.47 -22.93
C ASP A 161 23.56 7.00 -22.48
N GLU A 162 23.88 5.72 -22.70
CA GLU A 162 25.18 5.14 -22.35
C GLU A 162 26.38 5.87 -23.01
N ARG A 163 26.13 6.64 -24.08
CA ARG A 163 27.15 7.33 -24.88
C ARG A 163 27.33 8.81 -24.50
N GLY A 164 26.43 9.38 -23.71
CA GLY A 164 26.41 10.81 -23.42
C GLY A 164 26.96 11.15 -22.03
N ASN A 165 28.13 11.79 -21.99
CA ASN A 165 28.69 12.61 -20.91
C ASN A 165 28.35 12.23 -19.46
N LYS A 166 29.36 11.74 -18.70
CA LYS A 166 29.49 11.73 -17.22
C LYS A 166 28.22 12.16 -16.47
N SER A 167 27.15 11.37 -16.60
CA SER A 167 25.99 11.52 -15.74
C SER A 167 26.53 11.26 -14.35
N ILE A 168 26.48 12.28 -13.49
CA ILE A 168 26.86 12.18 -12.08
C ILE A 168 26.06 10.99 -11.58
N ALA A 169 26.73 9.84 -11.42
CA ALA A 169 26.07 8.58 -11.16
C ALA A 169 25.19 8.79 -9.92
N ALA A 170 23.88 8.94 -10.15
CA ALA A 170 22.94 9.07 -9.05
C ALA A 170 23.13 7.79 -8.25
N SER A 171 23.73 7.93 -7.07
CA SER A 171 23.97 6.78 -6.21
C SER A 171 22.61 6.12 -6.03
N PRO A 172 22.48 4.81 -6.29
CA PRO A 172 21.19 4.17 -6.24
C PRO A 172 20.68 4.23 -4.80
N THR A 173 19.73 5.14 -4.57
CA THR A 173 19.12 5.39 -3.26
C THR A 173 17.67 4.98 -3.21
N VAL A 174 17.00 4.80 -4.35
CA VAL A 174 15.54 4.57 -4.38
C VAL A 174 15.24 3.13 -3.97
N GLU A 175 14.53 2.98 -2.86
CA GLU A 175 14.09 1.70 -2.31
C GLU A 175 12.58 1.51 -2.43
N VAL A 176 11.80 2.60 -2.43
CA VAL A 176 10.35 2.58 -2.59
C VAL A 176 9.96 3.53 -3.71
N LEU A 177 9.18 3.05 -4.67
CA LEU A 177 8.67 3.84 -5.79
C LEU A 177 7.16 3.68 -5.93
N ASP A 178 6.42 4.79 -5.84
CA ASP A 178 5.04 4.91 -6.29
C ASP A 178 5.04 5.67 -7.62
N TRP A 179 4.67 5.01 -8.70
CA TRP A 179 4.67 5.64 -10.02
C TRP A 179 3.30 5.53 -10.67
N ALA A 180 2.61 6.66 -10.77
CA ALA A 180 1.32 6.76 -11.42
C ALA A 180 1.45 7.37 -12.80
N ILE A 181 1.27 6.55 -13.84
CA ILE A 181 1.45 6.95 -15.23
C ILE A 181 0.25 6.48 -16.05
N CYS A 182 -0.80 7.28 -16.05
CA CYS A 182 -1.94 7.07 -16.93
C CYS A 182 -1.63 7.69 -18.31
N HIS A 183 -1.99 6.99 -19.39
CA HIS A 183 -2.01 7.51 -20.75
C HIS A 183 -0.65 7.86 -21.37
N ARG A 184 0.45 7.25 -20.92
CA ARG A 184 1.77 7.39 -21.56
C ARG A 184 2.39 6.03 -21.91
N THR A 185 2.87 5.92 -23.15
CA THR A 185 3.25 4.64 -23.78
C THR A 185 4.63 4.11 -23.43
N GLU A 186 5.51 4.93 -22.84
CA GLU A 186 6.93 4.61 -22.60
C GLU A 186 7.24 4.39 -21.11
N ALA A 187 6.21 4.35 -20.30
CA ALA A 187 6.32 4.62 -18.87
C ALA A 187 7.05 3.52 -18.08
N VAL A 188 6.78 2.26 -18.42
CA VAL A 188 7.44 1.09 -17.80
C VAL A 188 8.93 1.05 -18.16
N HIS A 189 9.31 1.56 -19.34
CA HIS A 189 10.70 1.54 -19.79
C HIS A 189 11.61 2.31 -18.82
N GLY A 190 11.14 3.44 -18.28
CA GLY A 190 11.91 4.22 -17.31
C GLY A 190 12.22 3.49 -16.00
N LEU A 191 11.58 2.35 -15.70
CA LEU A 191 11.99 1.50 -14.57
C LEU A 191 13.37 0.85 -14.78
N ALA A 192 13.88 0.82 -16.02
CA ALA A 192 15.25 0.40 -16.31
C ALA A 192 16.30 1.44 -15.89
N HIS A 193 15.90 2.63 -15.41
CA HIS A 193 16.83 3.64 -14.96
C HIS A 193 17.70 3.13 -13.77
N PRO A 194 19.04 3.35 -13.78
CA PRO A 194 19.95 2.82 -12.77
C PRO A 194 19.61 3.19 -11.31
N ALA A 195 18.98 4.35 -11.09
CA ALA A 195 18.53 4.78 -9.77
C ALA A 195 17.56 3.79 -9.08
N PHE A 196 16.88 2.95 -9.86
CA PHE A 196 15.87 2.00 -9.40
C PHE A 196 16.41 0.58 -9.16
N CYS A 197 17.72 0.34 -9.32
CA CYS A 197 18.30 -0.99 -9.13
C CYS A 197 18.18 -1.54 -7.70
N ARG A 198 17.90 -0.68 -6.71
CA ARG A 198 17.69 -1.05 -5.29
C ARG A 198 16.24 -1.07 -4.85
N LEU A 199 15.27 -0.99 -5.78
CA LEU A 199 13.85 -1.04 -5.43
C LEU A 199 13.50 -2.32 -4.65
N VAL A 200 12.91 -2.11 -3.47
CA VAL A 200 12.34 -3.12 -2.58
C VAL A 200 10.82 -3.14 -2.70
N ALA A 201 10.20 -1.99 -2.93
CA ALA A 201 8.76 -1.88 -3.10
C ALA A 201 8.40 -0.99 -4.30
N LEU A 202 7.48 -1.48 -5.13
CA LEU A 202 7.00 -0.80 -6.31
C LEU A 202 5.48 -0.79 -6.31
N LYS A 203 4.88 0.40 -6.39
CA LYS A 203 3.49 0.58 -6.80
C LYS A 203 3.48 1.25 -8.17
N LEU A 204 2.71 0.67 -9.08
CA LEU A 204 2.67 1.09 -10.46
C LEU A 204 1.21 1.21 -10.91
N THR A 205 0.81 2.41 -11.33
CA THR A 205 -0.50 2.64 -11.96
C THR A 205 -0.32 2.80 -13.46
N ILE A 206 -0.91 1.88 -14.23
CA ILE A 206 -0.67 1.71 -15.66
C ILE A 206 -1.94 1.32 -16.41
N ASP A 207 -2.00 1.70 -17.68
CA ASP A 207 -3.04 1.25 -18.60
C ASP A 207 -2.74 -0.17 -19.09
N PHE A 208 -3.77 -1.03 -19.19
CA PHE A 208 -3.66 -2.39 -19.72
C PHE A 208 -4.63 -2.63 -20.89
N PRO A 209 -4.21 -3.34 -21.98
CA PRO A 209 -2.89 -3.95 -22.21
C PRO A 209 -1.77 -2.93 -22.40
N PHE A 210 -0.51 -3.32 -22.12
CA PHE A 210 0.62 -2.39 -22.23
C PHE A 210 0.91 -2.02 -23.69
N PRO A 211 1.26 -0.78 -23.99
CA PRO A 211 1.82 -0.43 -25.29
C PRO A 211 3.08 -1.26 -25.58
N ARG A 212 3.27 -1.71 -26.82
CA ARG A 212 4.35 -2.65 -27.21
C ARG A 212 5.76 -2.17 -26.81
N LEU A 213 5.99 -0.86 -26.78
CA LEU A 213 7.27 -0.24 -26.37
C LEU A 213 7.51 -0.33 -24.84
N ALA A 214 6.46 -0.44 -24.03
CA ALA A 214 6.55 -0.63 -22.59
C ALA A 214 6.82 -2.10 -22.19
N ALA A 215 6.72 -3.04 -23.14
CA ALA A 215 6.90 -4.46 -22.93
C ALA A 215 8.40 -4.81 -22.92
N THR A 216 9.12 -4.50 -21.85
CA THR A 216 10.49 -5.00 -21.67
C THR A 216 10.42 -6.51 -21.47
N LYS A 217 10.64 -7.27 -22.56
CA LYS A 217 10.80 -8.73 -22.52
C LYS A 217 11.93 -9.02 -21.53
N HIS A 218 11.62 -9.67 -20.41
CA HIS A 218 12.55 -9.98 -19.31
C HIS A 218 12.91 -8.82 -18.37
N PHE A 219 11.91 -8.04 -17.97
CA PHE A 219 12.09 -7.08 -16.88
C PHE A 219 12.41 -7.78 -15.55
N GLN A 220 13.45 -7.30 -14.87
CA GLN A 220 13.88 -7.80 -13.56
C GLN A 220 14.16 -6.65 -12.60
N LEU A 221 13.72 -6.84 -11.36
CA LEU A 221 14.10 -6.02 -10.21
C LEU A 221 14.55 -6.97 -9.10
N PRO A 222 15.86 -7.23 -8.97
CA PRO A 222 16.38 -8.36 -8.19
C PRO A 222 16.09 -8.26 -6.69
N ARG A 223 15.86 -7.06 -6.17
CA ARG A 223 15.56 -6.79 -4.76
C ARG A 223 14.10 -6.55 -4.45
N LEU A 224 13.22 -6.59 -5.47
CA LEU A 224 11.82 -6.25 -5.30
C LEU A 224 11.13 -7.31 -4.44
N ARG A 225 10.56 -6.87 -3.31
CA ARG A 225 9.82 -7.70 -2.35
C ARG A 225 8.32 -7.46 -2.40
N TYR A 226 7.89 -6.24 -2.72
CA TYR A 226 6.49 -5.86 -2.81
C TYR A 226 6.18 -5.23 -4.16
N LEU A 227 5.17 -5.78 -4.85
CA LEU A 227 4.64 -5.23 -6.09
C LEU A 227 3.15 -4.94 -5.93
N TYR A 228 2.74 -3.71 -6.19
CA TYR A 228 1.34 -3.30 -6.30
C TYR A 228 1.05 -2.77 -7.70
N LEU A 229 0.27 -3.52 -8.47
CA LEU A 229 -0.23 -3.10 -9.77
C LEU A 229 -1.64 -2.51 -9.65
N THR A 230 -1.78 -1.27 -10.11
CA THR A 230 -3.07 -0.60 -10.31
C THR A 230 -3.29 -0.51 -11.82
N ILE A 231 -4.29 -1.22 -12.31
CA ILE A 231 -4.54 -1.36 -13.75
C ILE A 231 -5.78 -0.57 -14.15
N ASP A 232 -5.56 0.35 -15.07
CA ASP A 232 -6.60 1.14 -15.72
C ASP A 232 -6.91 0.57 -17.11
N LYS A 233 -8.14 0.77 -17.58
CA LYS A 233 -8.54 0.32 -18.91
C LYS A 233 -7.84 1.17 -19.96
N SER A 234 -7.00 0.55 -20.79
CA SER A 234 -6.46 1.22 -21.97
C SER A 234 -7.58 1.49 -22.97
N TYR A 235 -7.60 2.70 -23.55
CA TYR A 235 -8.44 3.04 -24.69
C TYR A 235 -7.83 2.62 -26.03
N VAL A 236 -6.56 2.20 -26.02
CA VAL A 236 -5.83 1.83 -27.23
C VAL A 236 -6.11 0.36 -27.55
N GLN A 237 -6.86 0.11 -28.64
CA GLN A 237 -7.10 -1.22 -29.20
C GLN A 237 -5.85 -1.76 -29.90
N SER A 238 -4.76 -1.98 -29.19
CA SER A 238 -3.62 -2.69 -29.79
C SER A 238 -3.78 -4.19 -29.53
N SER A 239 -4.00 -4.95 -30.60
CA SER A 239 -4.05 -6.42 -30.59
C SER A 239 -2.72 -7.09 -30.20
N HIS A 240 -1.64 -6.32 -29.99
CA HIS A 240 -0.27 -6.82 -29.73
C HIS A 240 0.37 -6.12 -28.52
N GLY A 241 -0.43 -5.83 -27.49
CA GLY A 241 0.08 -5.21 -26.26
C GLY A 241 1.07 -6.11 -25.51
N GLY A 242 1.96 -5.47 -24.73
CA GLY A 242 2.87 -6.15 -23.82
C GLY A 242 2.17 -6.76 -22.61
N SER A 243 2.87 -7.71 -21.96
CA SER A 243 2.41 -8.37 -20.74
C SER A 243 3.44 -8.32 -19.61
N PHE A 244 2.95 -8.30 -18.37
CA PHE A 244 3.75 -8.45 -17.15
C PHE A 244 3.99 -9.92 -16.76
N SER A 245 3.35 -10.90 -17.40
CA SER A 245 3.56 -12.33 -17.11
C SER A 245 4.99 -12.79 -17.34
N SER A 246 5.76 -12.06 -18.17
CA SER A 246 7.17 -12.30 -18.44
C SER A 246 8.12 -11.68 -17.40
N TRP A 247 7.62 -10.82 -16.50
CA TRP A 247 8.45 -10.19 -15.48
C TRP A 247 8.92 -11.22 -14.46
N ARG A 248 10.15 -11.07 -13.98
CA ARG A 248 10.76 -12.01 -13.02
C ARG A 248 11.39 -11.24 -11.87
N PHE A 249 10.89 -11.52 -10.67
CA PHE A 249 11.30 -10.85 -9.44
C PHE A 249 11.72 -11.90 -8.39
N PRO A 250 13.00 -12.28 -8.34
CA PRO A 250 13.48 -13.40 -7.52
C PRO A 250 13.20 -13.28 -6.01
N MET A 251 13.02 -12.05 -5.51
CA MET A 251 12.75 -11.78 -4.10
C MET A 251 11.30 -11.37 -3.82
N LEU A 252 10.38 -11.56 -4.78
CA LEU A 252 9.00 -11.11 -4.62
C LEU A 252 8.25 -11.94 -3.58
N VAL A 253 7.87 -11.29 -2.49
CA VAL A 253 7.18 -11.91 -1.37
C VAL A 253 5.72 -11.47 -1.30
N MET A 254 5.40 -10.28 -1.83
CA MET A 254 4.09 -9.66 -1.68
C MET A 254 3.60 -9.14 -3.02
N PHE A 255 2.39 -9.50 -3.38
CA PHE A 255 1.74 -9.05 -4.61
C PHE A 255 0.35 -8.50 -4.34
N GLN A 256 0.07 -7.31 -4.86
CA GLN A 256 -1.24 -6.70 -4.84
C GLN A 256 -1.67 -6.30 -6.25
N LEU A 257 -2.90 -6.62 -6.60
CA LEU A 257 -3.51 -6.25 -7.87
C LEU A 257 -4.84 -5.53 -7.63
N TRP A 258 -4.95 -4.34 -8.21
CA TRP A 258 -6.19 -3.60 -8.30
C TRP A 258 -6.44 -3.27 -9.76
N ALA A 259 -7.62 -3.59 -10.29
CA ALA A 259 -7.93 -3.31 -11.69
C ALA A 259 -9.34 -2.71 -11.81
N LYS A 260 -9.47 -1.63 -12.58
CA LYS A 260 -10.76 -0.95 -12.83
C LYS A 260 -11.69 -1.75 -13.74
N SER A 261 -11.16 -2.66 -14.54
CA SER A 261 -11.95 -3.49 -15.46
C SER A 261 -11.36 -4.90 -15.56
N ALA A 262 -12.23 -5.91 -15.59
CA ALA A 262 -11.85 -7.26 -15.96
C ALA A 262 -11.79 -7.39 -17.49
N SER A 263 -10.75 -6.83 -18.12
CA SER A 263 -10.48 -7.12 -19.52
C SER A 263 -9.77 -8.46 -19.65
N TRP A 264 -10.32 -9.38 -20.44
CA TRP A 264 -9.51 -10.47 -20.99
C TRP A 264 -8.47 -9.81 -21.93
N PRO A 265 -7.14 -10.04 -21.80
CA PRO A 265 -6.44 -11.19 -21.22
C PRO A 265 -5.83 -11.01 -19.80
N LEU A 266 -6.17 -9.95 -19.04
CA LEU A 266 -5.52 -9.62 -17.76
C LEU A 266 -5.47 -10.80 -16.78
N TRP A 267 -6.51 -11.62 -16.81
CA TRP A 267 -6.64 -12.79 -15.96
C TRP A 267 -5.53 -13.84 -16.19
N GLU A 268 -5.33 -14.25 -17.45
CA GLU A 268 -4.33 -15.25 -17.83
C GLU A 268 -2.92 -14.73 -17.50
N GLU A 269 -2.68 -13.45 -17.77
CA GLU A 269 -1.41 -12.80 -17.46
C GLU A 269 -1.12 -12.77 -15.95
N THR A 270 -2.16 -12.55 -15.14
CA THR A 270 -2.04 -12.59 -13.67
C THR A 270 -1.74 -14.00 -13.19
N GLN A 271 -2.37 -15.03 -13.77
CA GLN A 271 -2.11 -16.42 -13.42
C GLN A 271 -0.67 -16.82 -13.74
N ASP A 272 -0.22 -16.52 -14.95
CA ASP A 272 1.14 -16.87 -15.38
C ASP A 272 2.19 -16.10 -14.58
N PHE A 273 1.93 -14.84 -14.25
CA PHE A 273 2.76 -14.07 -13.34
C PHE A 273 2.84 -14.73 -11.95
N LEU A 274 1.70 -15.08 -11.35
CA LEU A 274 1.68 -15.69 -10.02
C LEU A 274 2.33 -17.07 -9.99
N ARG A 275 2.10 -17.89 -11.02
CA ARG A 275 2.75 -19.20 -11.17
C ARG A 275 4.28 -19.06 -11.19
N ALA A 276 4.79 -18.07 -11.93
CA ALA A 276 6.23 -17.80 -11.99
C ALA A 276 6.86 -17.39 -10.64
N HIS A 277 6.05 -16.94 -9.67
CA HIS A 277 6.50 -16.48 -8.35
C HIS A 277 5.92 -17.33 -7.19
N ALA A 278 5.31 -18.48 -7.49
CA ALA A 278 4.56 -19.26 -6.51
C ALA A 278 5.40 -19.73 -5.31
N GLN A 279 6.70 -19.94 -5.52
CA GLN A 279 7.63 -20.39 -4.49
C GLN A 279 8.02 -19.30 -3.48
N THR A 280 7.95 -18.02 -3.86
CA THR A 280 8.43 -16.90 -3.04
C THR A 280 7.30 -16.07 -2.41
N LEU A 281 6.08 -16.14 -2.98
CA LEU A 281 4.94 -15.36 -2.51
C LEU A 281 4.44 -15.83 -1.13
N GLU A 282 4.44 -14.90 -0.18
CA GLU A 282 3.88 -15.07 1.17
C GLU A 282 2.54 -14.32 1.35
N GLU A 283 2.33 -13.22 0.63
CA GLU A 283 1.12 -12.40 0.73
C GLU A 283 0.58 -12.05 -0.66
N ILE A 284 -0.71 -12.32 -0.89
CA ILE A 284 -1.40 -11.96 -2.14
C ILE A 284 -2.66 -11.19 -1.79
N SER A 285 -2.94 -10.10 -2.50
CA SER A 285 -4.20 -9.36 -2.39
C SER A 285 -4.74 -8.97 -3.75
N THR A 286 -6.00 -9.30 -4.02
CA THR A 286 -6.70 -8.96 -5.28
C THR A 286 -7.99 -8.17 -5.01
N THR A 287 -8.08 -7.53 -3.84
CA THR A 287 -9.29 -6.91 -3.26
C THR A 287 -9.91 -5.78 -4.09
N GLY A 288 -9.25 -5.35 -5.16
CA GLY A 288 -9.64 -4.22 -6.00
C GLY A 288 -10.64 -4.47 -7.12
N LEU A 289 -10.87 -5.72 -7.51
CA LEU A 289 -11.54 -6.05 -8.77
C LEU A 289 -13.07 -5.98 -8.74
N ARG A 290 -13.70 -5.75 -7.57
CA ARG A 290 -15.16 -5.66 -7.45
C ARG A 290 -15.59 -4.56 -6.50
N ARG A 291 -15.64 -3.32 -6.97
CA ARG A 291 -16.56 -2.33 -6.38
C ARG A 291 -17.93 -2.51 -7.01
N LEU A 292 -18.77 -3.34 -6.36
CA LEU A 292 -20.24 -3.28 -6.40
C LEU A 292 -20.90 -3.07 -7.79
N SER A 293 -20.33 -3.57 -8.89
CA SER A 293 -21.06 -3.63 -10.16
C SER A 293 -22.06 -4.77 -10.06
N ARG A 294 -23.35 -4.43 -9.94
CA ARG A 294 -24.49 -5.39 -9.93
C ARG A 294 -24.62 -6.19 -11.23
N ASN A 295 -23.95 -5.78 -12.31
CA ASN A 295 -24.33 -6.20 -13.67
C ASN A 295 -23.25 -7.00 -14.43
N GLU A 296 -22.13 -7.35 -13.81
CA GLU A 296 -21.15 -8.22 -14.48
C GLU A 296 -21.24 -9.63 -13.91
N ASN A 297 -21.85 -10.52 -14.70
CA ASN A 297 -21.83 -11.95 -14.50
C ASN A 297 -20.41 -12.38 -14.10
N SER A 298 -20.36 -12.85 -12.87
CA SER A 298 -19.19 -13.00 -12.04
C SER A 298 -18.12 -13.92 -12.64
N THR A 299 -17.07 -13.37 -13.26
CA THR A 299 -15.78 -14.07 -13.25
C THR A 299 -15.23 -13.97 -11.83
N ASN A 300 -15.62 -14.93 -11.00
CA ASN A 300 -15.03 -15.14 -9.68
C ASN A 300 -13.52 -15.31 -9.84
N PHE A 301 -12.73 -14.94 -8.83
CA PHE A 301 -11.32 -15.34 -8.72
C PHE A 301 -11.12 -16.87 -8.55
N ALA A 302 -12.17 -17.67 -8.83
CA ALA A 302 -12.13 -19.12 -8.94
C ALA A 302 -10.93 -19.65 -9.74
N PRO A 303 -10.43 -19.01 -10.81
CA PRO A 303 -9.30 -19.57 -11.52
C PRO A 303 -7.94 -19.36 -10.80
N LEU A 304 -7.81 -18.44 -9.81
CA LEU A 304 -6.60 -18.36 -8.97
C LEU A 304 -6.58 -19.50 -7.96
N ARG A 305 -7.76 -20.03 -7.58
CA ARG A 305 -7.85 -21.21 -6.69
C ARG A 305 -7.12 -22.42 -7.26
N LYS A 306 -7.06 -22.54 -8.59
CA LYS A 306 -6.30 -23.60 -9.26
C LYS A 306 -4.80 -23.55 -8.96
N LEU A 307 -4.26 -22.38 -8.62
CA LEU A 307 -2.85 -22.18 -8.29
C LEU A 307 -2.56 -22.33 -6.79
N TRP A 308 -3.57 -22.44 -5.93
CA TRP A 308 -3.38 -22.40 -4.48
C TRP A 308 -2.51 -23.54 -3.95
N SER A 309 -2.60 -24.72 -4.56
CA SER A 309 -1.72 -25.86 -4.24
C SER A 309 -0.24 -25.59 -4.55
N GLU A 310 0.06 -24.68 -5.48
CA GLU A 310 1.42 -24.28 -5.85
C GLU A 310 2.02 -23.28 -4.86
N PHE A 311 1.19 -22.56 -4.10
CA PHE A 311 1.65 -21.52 -3.18
C PHE A 311 2.00 -22.10 -1.81
N HIS A 312 3.24 -22.55 -1.63
CA HIS A 312 3.65 -23.17 -0.38
C HIS A 312 3.96 -22.18 0.75
N ALA A 313 4.33 -20.93 0.44
CA ALA A 313 4.77 -19.94 1.43
C ALA A 313 3.66 -18.98 1.91
N ILE A 314 2.46 -19.09 1.36
CA ILE A 314 1.35 -18.17 1.65
C ILE A 314 0.98 -18.19 3.14
N ARG A 315 0.94 -17.00 3.71
CA ARG A 315 0.45 -16.72 5.07
C ARG A 315 -0.65 -15.67 5.10
N LEU A 316 -0.85 -14.95 4.00
CA LEU A 316 -1.89 -13.94 3.87
C LEU A 316 -2.53 -13.98 2.48
N TYR A 317 -3.86 -13.98 2.43
CA TYR A 317 -4.62 -13.85 1.19
C TYR A 317 -5.76 -12.83 1.33
N GLY A 318 -5.88 -11.93 0.36
CA GLY A 318 -6.93 -10.91 0.29
C GLY A 318 -8.10 -11.35 -0.59
N PHE A 319 -9.31 -11.29 -0.03
CA PHE A 319 -10.59 -11.50 -0.71
C PHE A 319 -11.37 -10.20 -0.76
N SER A 320 -12.18 -9.98 -1.80
CA SER A 320 -12.90 -8.72 -1.96
C SER A 320 -13.93 -8.50 -0.85
N ASN A 321 -14.60 -9.56 -0.39
CA ASN A 321 -15.66 -9.53 0.61
C ASN A 321 -15.87 -10.91 1.27
N LEU A 322 -16.80 -10.97 2.24
CA LEU A 322 -17.10 -12.20 2.99
C LEU A 322 -17.67 -13.33 2.11
N HIS A 323 -18.44 -13.01 1.08
CA HIS A 323 -19.01 -13.99 0.15
C HIS A 323 -17.89 -14.75 -0.58
N GLU A 324 -16.93 -14.02 -1.16
CA GLU A 324 -15.81 -14.61 -1.89
C GLU A 324 -14.94 -15.50 -0.97
N PHE A 325 -14.73 -15.06 0.28
CA PHE A 325 -14.04 -15.85 1.29
C PHE A 325 -14.79 -17.15 1.60
N ALA A 326 -16.09 -17.08 1.88
CA ALA A 326 -16.91 -18.25 2.20
C ALA A 326 -16.90 -19.28 1.05
N ASP A 327 -17.06 -18.81 -0.20
CA ASP A 327 -17.00 -19.68 -1.37
C ASP A 327 -15.65 -20.36 -1.57
N ALA A 328 -14.58 -19.80 -1.02
CA ALA A 328 -13.22 -20.29 -1.23
C ALA A 328 -12.75 -21.25 -0.14
N LEU A 329 -13.44 -21.30 1.02
CA LEU A 329 -13.14 -22.21 2.12
C LEU A 329 -12.91 -23.67 1.71
N PRO A 330 -13.74 -24.28 0.84
CA PRO A 330 -13.54 -25.68 0.43
C PRO A 330 -12.23 -25.93 -0.31
N SER A 331 -11.62 -24.87 -0.87
CA SER A 331 -10.41 -24.96 -1.68
C SER A 331 -9.15 -24.55 -0.92
N ILE A 332 -9.26 -23.99 0.30
CA ILE A 332 -8.08 -23.53 1.05
C ILE A 332 -7.21 -24.74 1.37
N PRO A 333 -5.95 -24.78 0.90
CA PRO A 333 -5.08 -25.92 1.13
C PRO A 333 -4.78 -26.12 2.62
N ASP A 334 -4.86 -27.37 3.09
CA ASP A 334 -4.49 -27.73 4.46
C ASP A 334 -3.08 -27.28 4.83
N ILE A 335 -2.16 -27.19 3.86
CA ILE A 335 -0.79 -26.72 4.09
C ILE A 335 -0.73 -25.27 4.60
N TRP A 336 -1.69 -24.41 4.23
CA TRP A 336 -1.78 -23.04 4.74
C TRP A 336 -2.24 -23.03 6.21
N LEU A 337 -3.10 -23.98 6.58
CA LEU A 337 -3.67 -24.12 7.93
C LEU A 337 -2.70 -24.82 8.89
N ASN A 338 -2.03 -25.89 8.43
CA ASN A 338 -1.18 -26.74 9.27
C ASN A 338 0.14 -26.08 9.68
N LYS A 339 0.65 -25.14 8.87
CA LYS A 339 1.82 -24.33 9.24
C LYS A 339 1.57 -23.50 10.50
N SER A 340 0.31 -23.19 10.83
CA SER A 340 -0.01 -22.41 12.02
C SER A 340 -0.01 -23.20 13.34
N ILE A 341 0.01 -24.54 13.27
CA ILE A 341 -0.20 -25.40 14.45
C ILE A 341 1.13 -25.91 15.03
N LYS A 342 2.15 -26.11 14.19
CA LYS A 342 3.37 -26.86 14.57
C LYS A 342 4.55 -26.02 15.11
N SER A 343 4.45 -24.69 15.17
CA SER A 343 5.53 -23.84 15.70
C SER A 343 5.16 -23.27 17.08
N SER A 344 5.88 -23.74 18.10
CA SER A 344 5.75 -23.39 19.51
C SER A 344 6.17 -21.94 19.84
N SER A 345 6.60 -21.16 18.85
CA SER A 345 6.92 -19.73 19.00
C SER A 345 5.99 -18.87 18.15
N ARG A 346 4.83 -18.45 18.70
CA ARG A 346 3.91 -17.46 18.08
C ARG A 346 3.70 -17.68 16.57
N SER A 347 3.48 -18.93 16.16
CA SER A 347 3.22 -19.17 14.75
C SER A 347 1.95 -18.42 14.34
N ARG A 348 2.09 -17.54 13.35
CA ARG A 348 1.01 -16.67 12.90
C ARG A 348 0.00 -17.54 12.17
N LYS A 349 -1.25 -17.51 12.63
CA LYS A 349 -2.40 -18.08 11.90
C LYS A 349 -2.41 -17.57 10.47
N PHE A 350 -2.92 -18.40 9.55
CA PHE A 350 -3.18 -17.95 8.19
C PHE A 350 -4.15 -16.77 8.25
N ARG A 351 -3.80 -15.67 7.58
CA ARG A 351 -4.55 -14.43 7.65
C ARG A 351 -5.33 -14.20 6.38
N VAL A 352 -6.61 -13.90 6.55
CA VAL A 352 -7.50 -13.48 5.49
C VAL A 352 -7.76 -11.99 5.61
N ILE A 353 -7.52 -11.24 4.53
CA ILE A 353 -7.96 -9.84 4.42
C ILE A 353 -9.28 -9.79 3.66
N LEU A 354 -10.28 -9.13 4.20
CA LEU A 354 -11.53 -8.80 3.52
C LEU A 354 -11.48 -7.34 3.06
N GLY A 355 -11.58 -7.10 1.76
CA GLY A 355 -11.50 -5.77 1.16
C GLY A 355 -12.65 -4.84 1.59
N ASN A 356 -13.81 -5.39 1.94
CA ASN A 356 -14.94 -4.62 2.44
C ASN A 356 -15.85 -5.41 3.39
N ALA A 357 -16.59 -4.69 4.23
CA ALA A 357 -17.54 -5.22 5.21
C ALA A 357 -18.99 -5.27 4.69
N GLY A 358 -19.21 -5.24 3.37
CA GLY A 358 -20.55 -5.24 2.78
C GLY A 358 -20.97 -6.63 2.37
N LEU A 359 -22.20 -7.02 2.73
CA LEU A 359 -22.81 -8.26 2.29
C LEU A 359 -24.25 -8.02 1.83
N LEU A 360 -24.63 -8.57 0.68
CA LEU A 360 -26.01 -8.49 0.19
C LEU A 360 -26.91 -9.41 1.02
N ALA A 361 -28.12 -8.95 1.35
CA ALA A 361 -29.09 -9.71 2.14
C ALA A 361 -29.38 -11.10 1.53
N ASP A 362 -29.56 -11.17 0.22
CA ASP A 362 -29.84 -12.42 -0.50
C ASP A 362 -28.67 -13.43 -0.43
N SER A 363 -27.45 -12.95 -0.23
CA SER A 363 -26.27 -13.81 -0.04
C SER A 363 -26.13 -14.33 1.38
N ALA A 364 -26.79 -13.72 2.37
CA ALA A 364 -26.56 -14.03 3.78
C ALA A 364 -26.84 -15.50 4.13
N PRO A 365 -27.95 -16.14 3.73
CA PRO A 365 -28.22 -17.53 4.10
C PRO A 365 -27.15 -18.49 3.55
N VAL A 366 -26.72 -18.27 2.30
CA VAL A 366 -25.71 -19.10 1.64
C VAL A 366 -24.36 -18.95 2.31
N VAL A 367 -23.95 -17.71 2.60
CA VAL A 367 -22.69 -17.42 3.28
C VAL A 367 -22.70 -17.98 4.71
N THR A 368 -23.78 -17.78 5.48
CA THR A 368 -23.92 -18.32 6.84
C THR A 368 -23.82 -19.84 6.85
N ALA A 369 -24.56 -20.52 5.96
CA ALA A 369 -24.52 -21.99 5.87
C ALA A 369 -23.10 -22.49 5.57
N ARG A 370 -22.41 -21.86 4.62
CA ARG A 370 -21.03 -22.21 4.24
C ARG A 370 -20.04 -21.95 5.37
N LEU A 371 -20.14 -20.82 6.07
CA LEU A 371 -19.27 -20.54 7.22
C LEU A 371 -19.49 -21.56 8.36
N LYS A 372 -20.73 -21.99 8.60
CA LYS A 372 -21.03 -23.04 9.58
C LYS A 372 -20.47 -24.40 9.17
N GLU A 373 -20.58 -24.76 7.88
CA GLU A 373 -20.02 -26.00 7.32
C GLU A 373 -18.50 -26.11 7.56
N TYR A 374 -17.76 -24.99 7.43
CA TYR A 374 -16.30 -24.95 7.56
C TYR A 374 -15.81 -24.28 8.86
N CYS A 375 -16.58 -24.37 9.95
CA CYS A 375 -16.25 -23.71 11.22
C CYS A 375 -14.89 -24.13 11.81
N GLN A 376 -14.50 -25.40 11.65
CA GLN A 376 -13.19 -25.91 12.08
C GLN A 376 -12.05 -25.25 11.31
N THR A 377 -12.15 -25.16 9.99
CA THR A 377 -11.19 -24.47 9.13
C THR A 377 -11.05 -23.00 9.54
N ILE A 378 -12.18 -22.32 9.72
CA ILE A 378 -12.23 -20.91 10.12
C ILE A 378 -11.53 -20.66 11.45
N SER A 379 -11.59 -21.58 12.41
CA SER A 379 -10.92 -21.42 13.71
C SER A 379 -9.39 -21.25 13.61
N CYS A 380 -8.81 -21.72 12.51
CA CYS A 380 -7.39 -21.60 12.18
C CYS A 380 -7.04 -20.32 11.40
N ILE A 381 -8.03 -19.49 11.07
CA ILE A 381 -7.89 -18.31 10.21
C ILE A 381 -8.10 -17.03 11.02
N ASP A 382 -7.19 -16.07 10.87
CA ASP A 382 -7.38 -14.70 11.35
C ASP A 382 -8.06 -13.87 10.26
N VAL A 383 -9.30 -13.44 10.46
CA VAL A 383 -10.04 -12.62 9.50
C VAL A 383 -9.91 -11.14 9.85
N VAL A 384 -9.40 -10.34 8.91
CA VAL A 384 -9.09 -8.92 9.08
C VAL A 384 -9.75 -8.10 7.98
N LEU A 385 -10.37 -6.97 8.29
CA LEU A 385 -10.82 -6.00 7.30
C LEU A 385 -9.65 -5.15 6.79
N GLU A 386 -9.62 -4.88 5.49
CA GLU A 386 -8.66 -3.94 4.87
C GLU A 386 -8.88 -2.50 5.35
N THR A 387 -10.09 -2.18 5.81
CA THR A 387 -10.49 -0.87 6.33
C THR A 387 -10.50 -0.86 7.86
N THR A 388 -10.61 0.34 8.45
CA THR A 388 -10.86 0.51 9.88
C THR A 388 -12.37 0.60 10.14
N TRP A 389 -12.83 0.22 11.34
CA TRP A 389 -14.23 0.44 11.71
C TRP A 389 -14.63 1.92 11.57
N GLY A 390 -13.75 2.85 11.98
CA GLY A 390 -14.01 4.28 11.87
C GLY A 390 -14.21 4.77 10.42
N SER A 391 -13.54 4.16 9.45
CA SER A 391 -13.70 4.52 8.03
C SER A 391 -15.01 4.05 7.42
N ILE A 392 -15.69 3.04 8.00
CA ILE A 392 -16.96 2.53 7.49
C ILE A 392 -18.11 3.52 7.71
N MET A 393 -18.05 4.33 8.79
CA MET A 393 -19.06 5.38 9.08
C MET A 393 -18.98 6.59 8.15
N HIS A 394 -17.83 6.80 7.52
CA HIS A 394 -17.57 7.95 6.66
C HIS A 394 -17.14 7.47 5.27
N PRO A 395 -18.02 6.74 4.54
CA PRO A 395 -17.68 6.31 3.20
C PRO A 395 -17.39 7.56 2.35
N PRO A 396 -16.34 7.53 1.51
CA PRO A 396 -15.94 8.69 0.70
C PRO A 396 -17.00 9.12 -0.31
N ASP A 397 -17.97 8.26 -0.61
CA ASP A 397 -19.07 8.50 -1.55
C ASP A 397 -20.42 8.52 -0.81
N LYS A 398 -21.38 9.35 -1.28
CA LYS A 398 -22.73 9.58 -0.71
C LYS A 398 -23.67 8.34 -0.70
N THR A 399 -23.14 7.13 -0.81
CA THR A 399 -23.87 5.85 -0.90
C THR A 399 -24.33 5.29 0.46
N SER A 400 -24.61 6.16 1.44
CA SER A 400 -24.57 5.80 2.87
C SER A 400 -25.62 4.77 3.32
N HIS A 401 -26.89 4.86 2.91
CA HIS A 401 -27.93 3.98 3.48
C HIS A 401 -27.84 2.54 3.03
N TYR A 402 -27.80 2.30 1.71
CA TYR A 402 -27.71 0.94 1.17
C TYR A 402 -26.42 0.23 1.58
N TRP A 403 -25.30 0.96 1.60
CA TRP A 403 -24.03 0.43 2.10
C TRP A 403 -24.14 0.02 3.57
N LEU A 404 -24.71 0.88 4.43
CA LEU A 404 -24.90 0.56 5.84
C LEU A 404 -25.85 -0.64 6.04
N GLN A 405 -26.91 -0.79 5.23
CA GLN A 405 -27.74 -2.00 5.24
C GLN A 405 -26.91 -3.26 4.93
N CYS A 406 -26.03 -3.19 3.91
CA CYS A 406 -25.13 -4.30 3.58
C CYS A 406 -24.13 -4.61 4.71
N VAL A 407 -23.66 -3.58 5.42
CA VAL A 407 -22.80 -3.75 6.61
C VAL A 407 -23.58 -4.37 7.78
N GLY A 408 -24.87 -4.01 7.96
CA GLY A 408 -25.73 -4.62 8.96
C GLY A 408 -25.97 -6.11 8.68
N VAL A 409 -26.14 -6.49 7.41
CA VAL A 409 -26.18 -7.90 6.99
C VAL A 409 -24.86 -8.61 7.33
N PHE A 410 -23.72 -8.00 7.04
CA PHE A 410 -22.41 -8.55 7.39
C PHE A 410 -22.29 -8.82 8.90
N PHE A 411 -22.67 -7.86 9.75
CA PHE A 411 -22.65 -8.05 11.21
C PHE A 411 -23.50 -9.23 11.67
N ARG A 412 -24.74 -9.34 11.17
CA ARG A 412 -25.61 -10.48 11.49
C ARG A 412 -24.96 -11.82 11.13
N VAL A 413 -24.39 -11.92 9.93
CA VAL A 413 -23.74 -13.16 9.48
C VAL A 413 -22.54 -13.52 10.37
N ILE A 414 -21.66 -12.57 10.70
CA ILE A 414 -20.50 -12.88 11.53
C ILE A 414 -20.89 -13.23 12.97
N ASP A 415 -21.97 -12.65 13.51
CA ASP A 415 -22.48 -12.99 14.84
C ASP A 415 -23.11 -14.39 14.85
N ASP A 416 -23.92 -14.71 13.82
CA ASP A 416 -24.61 -16.01 13.67
C ASP A 416 -23.65 -17.20 13.62
N VAL A 417 -22.38 -16.96 13.25
CA VAL A 417 -21.34 -18.00 13.16
C VAL A 417 -20.18 -17.79 14.15
N ASP A 418 -20.28 -16.82 15.06
CA ASP A 418 -19.21 -16.40 15.99
C ASP A 418 -17.85 -16.13 15.29
N LEU A 419 -17.90 -15.53 14.09
CA LEU A 419 -16.70 -15.19 13.33
C LEU A 419 -16.05 -13.92 13.89
N LYS A 420 -14.86 -14.09 14.48
CA LYS A 420 -14.04 -12.97 14.98
C LYS A 420 -13.37 -12.25 13.83
N VAL A 421 -13.85 -11.05 13.53
CA VAL A 421 -13.26 -10.15 12.54
C VAL A 421 -12.60 -8.97 13.25
N SER A 422 -11.33 -8.70 12.95
CA SER A 422 -10.66 -7.46 13.37
C SER A 422 -10.51 -6.49 12.20
N ASP A 423 -10.28 -5.21 12.48
CA ASP A 423 -9.98 -4.23 11.44
C ASP A 423 -8.46 -4.04 11.21
N LEU A 424 -8.08 -3.10 10.33
CA LEU A 424 -6.67 -2.81 10.03
C LEU A 424 -5.84 -2.33 11.25
N ASN A 425 -6.51 -1.88 12.32
CA ASN A 425 -5.87 -1.51 13.60
C ASN A 425 -5.81 -2.67 14.59
N GLY A 426 -6.39 -3.83 14.26
CA GLY A 426 -6.51 -4.97 15.15
C GLY A 426 -7.66 -4.86 16.14
N GLU A 427 -8.58 -3.91 15.97
CA GLU A 427 -9.78 -3.80 16.80
C GLU A 427 -10.84 -4.80 16.32
N TYR A 428 -11.40 -5.59 17.24
CA TYR A 428 -12.43 -6.58 16.90
C TYR A 428 -13.80 -5.93 16.60
N SER A 429 -14.68 -6.68 15.93
CA SER A 429 -16.08 -6.33 15.62
C SER A 429 -16.96 -6.02 16.85
N THR A 430 -16.44 -6.23 18.05
CA THR A 430 -17.05 -5.91 19.35
C THR A 430 -16.54 -4.60 19.98
N CYS A 431 -15.60 -3.89 19.33
CA CYS A 431 -15.07 -2.64 19.86
C CYS A 431 -16.14 -1.53 19.87
N PRO A 432 -15.98 -0.47 20.70
CA PRO A 432 -16.98 0.60 20.79
C PRO A 432 -17.28 1.28 19.45
N THR A 433 -16.29 1.39 18.56
CA THR A 433 -16.47 1.95 17.22
C THR A 433 -17.35 1.05 16.34
N ALA A 434 -17.09 -0.27 16.35
CA ALA A 434 -17.90 -1.25 15.62
C ALA A 434 -19.34 -1.31 16.16
N MET A 435 -19.51 -1.24 17.49
CA MET A 435 -20.84 -1.19 18.12
C MET A 435 -21.65 0.04 17.70
N LYS A 436 -21.01 1.21 17.55
CA LYS A 436 -21.69 2.40 17.00
C LYS A 436 -22.19 2.18 15.57
N ILE A 437 -21.42 1.46 14.74
CA ILE A 437 -21.84 1.13 13.37
C ILE A 437 -23.05 0.19 13.43
N ARG A 438 -22.99 -0.88 14.24
CA ARG A 438 -24.10 -1.82 14.44
C ARG A 438 -25.39 -1.10 14.82
N SER A 439 -25.35 -0.24 15.84
CA SER A 439 -26.50 0.55 16.25
C SER A 439 -27.00 1.53 15.17
N ALA A 440 -26.10 2.04 14.31
CA ALA A 440 -26.51 2.87 13.18
C ALA A 440 -27.19 2.03 12.08
N THR A 441 -26.75 0.80 11.83
CA THR A 441 -27.34 -0.10 10.84
C THR A 441 -28.71 -0.65 11.25
N GLU A 442 -28.99 -0.78 12.55
CA GLU A 442 -30.28 -1.23 13.08
C GLU A 442 -31.39 -0.17 12.99
N ARG A 443 -31.02 1.11 12.85
CA ARG A 443 -31.96 2.24 12.73
C ARG A 443 -32.41 2.51 11.29
N ILE A 444 -31.81 1.81 10.32
CA ILE A 444 -32.08 1.91 8.88
C ILE A 444 -32.92 0.71 8.47
#